data_AF-A0A7W4PUS5-F1
#
_entry.id   AF-A0A7W4PUS5-F1
#
_cell.length_a   1.000
_cell.length_b   1.000
_cell.length_c   1.000
_cell.angle_alpha   90.00
_cell.angle_beta   90.00
_cell.angle_gamma   90.00
#
_symmetry.space_group_name_H-M   'P 1'
#
loop_
_entity.id
_entity.type
_entity.pdbx_description
1 polymer ?
#
loop_
_entity_poly.entity_id
_entity_poly.type
_entity_poly.pdbx_seq_one_letter_code
_entity_poly.pdbx_strand_id
1 'polypeptide(L)'
;MIREHIQQAINTRLAFDGPFNVVPEPASTAFDSRIPTLKNGVWQKASPMLQARFAHCGRWLSATHGSWLSISDMETLWQEHIEDTFLDEIKMNAVASSDNWDNHALGLFRSHRLSLFAGSDYSYEMVFLLWLDSTVEPEVWVYDCNGESRYKDLNDYLNAYINDDVSACERSWRVE
;
A
#
# COMPACT_ATOMS: atom_id res chain seq x y z
N MET A 1 16.81 -10.87 2.25
CA MET A 1 15.50 -11.34 1.77
C MET A 1 14.54 -10.19 1.49
N ILE A 2 13.79 -9.63 2.46
CA ILE A 2 12.80 -8.56 2.12
C ILE A 2 13.41 -7.31 1.48
N ARG A 3 14.55 -6.81 1.98
CA ARG A 3 15.24 -5.64 1.38
C ARG A 3 15.68 -5.90 -0.06
N GLU A 4 16.11 -7.12 -0.37
CA GLU A 4 16.51 -7.51 -1.72
C GLU A 4 15.29 -7.57 -2.64
N HIS A 5 14.15 -8.08 -2.17
CA HIS A 5 12.91 -8.04 -2.95
C HIS A 5 12.38 -6.63 -3.16
N ILE A 6 12.49 -5.74 -2.17
CA ILE A 6 12.17 -4.31 -2.35
C ILE A 6 13.06 -3.71 -3.46
N GLN A 7 14.38 -3.96 -3.40
CA GLN A 7 15.29 -3.47 -4.42
C GLN A 7 15.02 -4.09 -5.79
N GLN A 8 14.68 -5.37 -5.84
CA GLN A 8 14.34 -6.07 -7.08
C GLN A 8 13.05 -5.52 -7.68
N ALA A 9 12.01 -5.27 -6.88
CA ALA A 9 10.79 -4.63 -7.35
C ALA A 9 11.07 -3.23 -7.93
N ILE A 10 11.92 -2.44 -7.28
CA ILE A 10 12.39 -1.15 -7.81
C ILE A 10 13.09 -1.33 -9.15
N ASN A 11 14.03 -2.28 -9.24
CA ASN A 11 14.76 -2.54 -10.48
C ASN A 11 13.83 -3.03 -11.61
N THR A 12 12.88 -3.92 -11.31
CA THR A 12 11.87 -4.41 -12.25
C THR A 12 11.04 -3.25 -12.81
N ARG A 13 10.58 -2.34 -11.93
CA ARG A 13 9.81 -1.17 -12.35
C ARG A 13 10.64 -0.22 -13.20
N LEU A 14 11.86 0.10 -12.78
CA LEU A 14 12.75 1.00 -13.50
C LEU A 14 13.25 0.43 -14.84
N ALA A 15 13.25 -0.89 -15.01
CA ALA A 15 13.60 -1.55 -16.26
C ALA A 15 12.51 -1.41 -17.34
N PHE A 16 11.26 -1.15 -16.96
CA PHE A 16 10.16 -0.98 -17.90
C PHE A 16 10.22 0.41 -18.55
N ASP A 17 10.66 0.53 -19.80
CA ASP A 17 10.84 1.84 -20.44
C ASP A 17 9.50 2.60 -20.58
N GLY A 18 9.30 3.62 -19.75
CA GLY A 18 8.04 4.36 -19.67
C GLY A 18 8.23 5.76 -19.08
N PRO A 19 7.41 6.74 -19.50
CA PRO A 19 7.55 8.14 -19.09
C PRO A 19 7.28 8.40 -17.60
N PHE A 20 6.82 7.38 -16.87
CA PHE A 20 6.43 7.46 -15.45
C PHE A 20 7.40 6.73 -14.52
N ASN A 21 8.60 6.37 -14.98
CA ASN A 21 9.61 5.76 -14.14
C ASN A 21 10.25 6.76 -13.20
N VAL A 22 9.79 6.77 -11.96
CA VAL A 22 10.32 7.62 -10.90
C VAL A 22 11.14 6.78 -9.94
N VAL A 23 12.34 7.25 -9.59
CA VAL A 23 13.16 6.63 -8.54
C VAL A 23 12.52 6.95 -7.19
N PRO A 24 12.40 5.97 -6.26
CA PRO A 24 11.89 6.24 -4.92
C PRO A 24 12.65 7.36 -4.22
N GLU A 25 11.94 8.18 -3.46
CA GLU A 25 12.55 9.15 -2.55
C GLU A 25 13.41 8.43 -1.50
N PRO A 26 14.45 9.09 -0.96
CA PRO A 26 15.26 8.51 0.11
C PRO A 26 14.41 8.21 1.35
N ALA A 27 14.85 7.23 2.13
CA ALA A 27 14.26 6.93 3.42
C ALA A 27 14.26 8.16 4.35
N SER A 28 13.15 8.37 5.07
CA SER A 28 13.05 9.47 6.04
C SER A 28 13.86 9.14 7.30
N THR A 29 14.68 10.09 7.74
CA THR A 29 15.41 9.99 9.01
C THR A 29 14.51 10.15 10.24
N ALA A 30 13.28 10.62 10.05
CA ALA A 30 12.29 10.84 11.11
C ALA A 30 11.37 9.63 11.35
N PHE A 31 11.56 8.51 10.64
CA PHE A 31 10.74 7.32 10.83
C PHE A 31 10.99 6.68 12.20
N ASP A 32 9.96 6.61 13.02
CA ASP A 32 10.03 6.16 14.42
C ASP A 32 9.41 4.78 14.66
N SER A 33 9.33 3.95 13.60
CA SER A 33 8.74 2.60 13.64
C SER A 33 7.23 2.56 13.92
N ARG A 34 6.50 3.62 13.60
CA ARG A 34 5.03 3.67 13.66
C ARG A 34 4.43 3.85 12.28
N ILE A 35 3.36 3.12 12.00
CA ILE A 35 2.61 3.17 10.74
C ILE A 35 1.24 3.79 11.02
N PRO A 36 0.89 4.93 10.40
CA PRO A 36 -0.42 5.53 10.55
C PRO A 36 -1.52 4.59 10.06
N THR A 37 -2.61 4.46 10.83
CA THR A 37 -3.83 3.78 10.37
C THR A 37 -4.76 4.78 9.69
N LEU A 38 -5.93 4.36 9.20
CA LEU A 38 -6.95 5.27 8.69
C LEU A 38 -7.72 5.97 9.81
N LYS A 39 -7.54 5.55 11.07
CA LYS A 39 -8.09 6.28 12.22
C LYS A 39 -7.10 7.35 12.65
N ASN A 40 -7.53 8.61 12.60
CA ASN A 40 -6.73 9.77 13.02
C ASN A 40 -6.17 9.57 14.44
N GLY A 41 -4.87 9.80 14.60
CA GLY A 41 -4.15 9.69 15.86
C GLY A 41 -3.98 8.25 16.35
N VAL A 42 -4.16 7.26 15.47
CA VAL A 42 -3.90 5.85 15.79
C VAL A 42 -2.87 5.29 14.84
N TRP A 43 -1.81 4.75 15.44
CA TRP A 43 -0.71 4.11 14.75
C TRP A 43 -0.63 2.64 15.13
N GLN A 44 -0.05 1.86 14.23
CA GLN A 44 0.39 0.49 14.48
C GLN A 44 1.91 0.44 14.54
N LYS A 45 2.45 -0.53 15.29
CA LYS A 45 3.89 -0.76 15.32
C LYS A 45 4.34 -1.32 13.96
N ALA A 46 5.36 -0.72 13.37
CA ALA A 46 5.92 -1.22 12.12
C ALA A 46 6.46 -2.64 12.31
N SER A 47 5.96 -3.56 11.48
CA SER A 47 6.46 -4.92 11.37
C SER A 47 7.90 -4.93 10.82
N PRO A 48 8.67 -6.03 10.98
CA PRO A 48 10.00 -6.14 10.39
C PRO A 48 10.07 -5.82 8.90
N MET A 49 9.10 -6.27 8.08
CA MET A 49 9.11 -5.95 6.64
C MET A 49 8.82 -4.47 6.36
N LEU A 50 7.91 -3.85 7.11
CA LEU A 50 7.64 -2.42 6.96
C LEU A 50 8.80 -1.56 7.47
N GLN A 51 9.48 -1.97 8.54
CA GLN A 51 10.73 -1.33 8.95
C GLN A 51 11.76 -1.35 7.81
N ALA A 52 11.94 -2.51 7.17
CA ALA A 52 12.83 -2.62 6.02
C ALA A 52 12.39 -1.74 4.85
N ARG A 53 11.08 -1.65 4.55
CA ARG A 53 10.53 -0.76 3.53
C ARG A 53 10.90 0.70 3.80
N PHE A 54 10.50 1.23 4.95
CA PHE A 54 10.66 2.66 5.25
C PHE A 54 12.11 3.06 5.55
N ALA A 55 12.97 2.10 5.93
CA ALA A 55 14.42 2.30 6.00
C ALA A 55 15.12 2.26 4.63
N HIS A 56 14.48 1.67 3.61
CA HIS A 56 15.06 1.56 2.27
C HIS A 56 14.64 2.70 1.35
N CYS A 57 13.36 3.10 1.36
CA CYS A 57 12.88 4.24 0.59
C CYS A 57 11.67 4.95 1.23
N GLY A 58 11.49 6.21 0.84
CA GLY A 58 10.38 7.11 1.18
C GLY A 58 9.20 6.94 0.23
N ARG A 59 8.56 8.05 -0.19
CA ARG A 59 7.49 8.01 -1.21
C ARG A 59 8.05 7.43 -2.51
N TRP A 60 7.24 6.64 -3.22
CA TRP A 60 7.61 6.15 -4.54
C TRP A 60 6.46 6.36 -5.51
N LEU A 61 6.59 7.37 -6.36
CA LEU A 61 5.60 7.73 -7.37
C LEU A 61 5.55 6.67 -8.48
N SER A 62 4.33 6.37 -8.95
CA SER A 62 4.11 5.40 -10.04
C SER A 62 4.80 4.06 -9.79
N ALA A 63 4.77 3.59 -8.54
CA ALA A 63 5.24 2.27 -8.13
C ALA A 63 4.31 1.18 -8.71
N THR A 64 4.25 0.03 -8.04
CA THR A 64 3.30 -1.04 -8.37
C THR A 64 1.96 -0.79 -7.68
N HIS A 65 0.86 -0.87 -8.44
CA HIS A 65 -0.52 -0.64 -7.99
C HIS A 65 -0.70 0.75 -7.34
N GLY A 66 -0.31 1.79 -8.08
CA GLY A 66 -0.30 3.18 -7.63
C GLY A 66 1.04 3.65 -7.05
N SER A 67 1.00 4.78 -6.36
CA SER A 67 2.16 5.40 -5.72
C SER A 67 2.27 4.96 -4.27
N TRP A 68 3.43 4.46 -3.85
CA TRP A 68 3.65 4.10 -2.45
C TRP A 68 3.85 5.35 -1.60
N LEU A 69 3.09 5.44 -0.51
CA LEU A 69 3.05 6.60 0.37
C LEU A 69 4.20 6.60 1.39
N SER A 70 4.79 7.76 1.64
CA SER A 70 5.65 7.95 2.81
C SER A 70 4.84 7.97 4.11
N ILE A 71 5.50 7.88 5.27
CA ILE A 71 4.80 7.97 6.56
C ILE A 71 4.08 9.33 6.72
N SER A 72 4.72 10.43 6.31
CA SER A 72 4.09 11.75 6.35
C SER A 72 2.88 11.85 5.43
N ASP A 73 2.90 11.16 4.29
CA ASP A 73 1.75 11.11 3.38
C ASP A 73 0.59 10.39 4.06
N MET A 74 0.88 9.24 4.66
CA MET A 74 -0.12 8.44 5.39
C MET A 74 -0.74 9.21 6.56
N GLU A 75 0.03 10.04 7.28
CA GLU A 75 -0.49 10.92 8.33
C GLU A 75 -1.31 12.09 7.74
N THR A 76 -0.89 12.63 6.60
CA THR A 76 -1.61 13.73 5.92
C THR A 76 -3.03 13.31 5.53
N LEU A 77 -3.25 12.02 5.22
CA LEU A 77 -4.60 11.48 4.95
C LEU A 77 -5.60 11.68 6.09
N TRP A 78 -5.15 11.95 7.33
CA TRP A 78 -6.02 12.25 8.46
C TRP A 78 -6.67 13.62 8.42
N GLN A 79 -6.13 14.54 7.63
CA GLN A 79 -6.65 15.90 7.52
C GLN A 79 -7.96 15.91 6.75
N GLU A 80 -8.94 16.70 7.20
CA GLU A 80 -10.21 16.85 6.47
C GLU A 80 -10.02 17.57 5.13
N HIS A 81 -9.09 18.53 5.10
CA HIS A 81 -8.69 19.27 3.91
C HIS A 81 -7.19 19.09 3.69
N ILE A 82 -6.81 18.61 2.51
CA ILE A 82 -5.43 18.36 2.12
C ILE A 82 -5.08 19.34 0.99
N GLU A 83 -4.05 20.16 1.16
CA GLU A 83 -3.59 21.10 0.13
C GLU A 83 -2.83 20.40 -1.02
N ASP A 84 -2.14 19.30 -0.70
CA ASP A 84 -1.46 18.46 -1.70
C ASP A 84 -2.50 17.72 -2.56
N THR A 85 -2.75 18.25 -3.75
CA THR A 85 -3.74 17.70 -4.70
C THR A 85 -3.52 16.22 -4.98
N PHE A 86 -2.27 15.75 -5.03
CA PHE A 86 -1.99 14.34 -5.27
C PHE A 86 -2.50 13.44 -4.13
N LEU A 87 -2.29 13.85 -2.88
CA LEU A 87 -2.78 13.10 -1.72
C LEU A 87 -4.29 13.25 -1.53
N ASP A 88 -4.85 14.41 -1.86
CA ASP A 88 -6.29 14.65 -1.82
C ASP A 88 -7.02 13.72 -2.81
N GLU A 89 -6.53 13.63 -4.06
CA GLU A 89 -7.08 12.72 -5.08
C GLU A 89 -6.93 11.24 -4.68
N ILE A 90 -5.79 10.82 -4.14
CA ILE A 90 -5.62 9.45 -3.61
C ILE A 90 -6.65 9.15 -2.51
N LYS A 91 -6.86 10.09 -1.59
CA LYS A 91 -7.85 9.96 -0.53
C LYS A 91 -9.26 9.87 -1.10
N MET A 92 -9.61 10.73 -2.03
CA MET A 92 -10.93 10.72 -2.69
C MET A 92 -11.16 9.41 -3.43
N ASN A 93 -10.19 8.95 -4.23
CA ASN A 93 -10.27 7.70 -4.97
C ASN A 93 -10.42 6.48 -4.06
N ALA A 94 -9.69 6.44 -2.93
CA ALA A 94 -9.80 5.36 -1.95
C ALA A 94 -11.18 5.32 -1.27
N VAL A 95 -11.84 6.47 -1.07
CA VAL A 95 -13.21 6.51 -0.53
C VAL A 95 -14.22 6.16 -1.61
N ALA A 96 -14.12 6.74 -2.80
CA ALA A 96 -15.03 6.50 -3.92
C ALA A 96 -15.03 5.05 -4.37
N SER A 97 -13.88 4.38 -4.32
CA SER A 97 -13.77 2.96 -4.66
C SER A 97 -14.49 2.03 -3.67
N SER A 98 -14.75 2.48 -2.44
CA SER A 98 -15.37 1.63 -1.44
C SER A 98 -16.79 1.19 -1.81
N ASP A 99 -17.47 1.96 -2.65
CA ASP A 99 -18.78 1.64 -3.20
C ASP A 99 -18.71 0.81 -4.50
N ASN A 100 -17.53 0.71 -5.13
CA ASN A 100 -17.34 -0.01 -6.40
C ASN A 100 -17.09 -1.51 -6.22
N TRP A 101 -16.70 -1.93 -5.02
CA TRP A 101 -16.39 -3.32 -4.71
C TRP A 101 -17.17 -3.79 -3.48
N ASP A 102 -18.05 -4.78 -3.66
CA ASP A 102 -18.92 -5.34 -2.60
C ASP A 102 -18.19 -5.74 -1.31
N ASN A 103 -16.87 -5.91 -1.38
CA ASN A 103 -16.02 -6.44 -0.32
C ASN A 103 -14.76 -5.59 -0.09
N HIS A 104 -14.83 -4.31 -0.40
CA HIS A 104 -13.72 -3.39 -0.20
C HIS A 104 -13.28 -3.34 1.27
N ALA A 105 -11.96 -3.27 1.51
CA ALA A 105 -11.38 -3.32 2.85
C ALA A 105 -11.98 -2.27 3.79
N LEU A 106 -12.27 -1.06 3.28
CA LEU A 106 -12.91 0.02 4.03
C LEU A 106 -14.32 -0.33 4.54
N GLY A 107 -15.07 -1.16 3.83
CA GLY A 107 -16.39 -1.65 4.24
C GLY A 107 -16.30 -2.83 5.22
N LEU A 108 -15.25 -3.65 5.11
CA LEU A 108 -15.09 -4.87 5.90
C LEU A 108 -14.43 -4.63 7.27
N PHE A 109 -13.48 -3.71 7.36
CA PHE A 109 -12.64 -3.55 8.55
C PHE A 109 -12.73 -2.15 9.16
N ARG A 110 -12.53 -2.10 10.48
CA ARG A 110 -12.49 -0.82 11.20
C ARG A 110 -11.23 -0.04 10.79
N SER A 111 -11.36 1.28 10.70
CA SER A 111 -10.27 2.19 10.27
C SER A 111 -8.96 2.05 11.07
N HIS A 112 -9.01 1.67 12.35
CA HIS A 112 -7.81 1.43 13.17
C HIS A 112 -7.06 0.13 12.83
N ARG A 113 -7.65 -0.72 11.97
CA ARG A 113 -7.03 -1.95 11.46
C ARG A 113 -6.53 -1.82 10.03
N LEU A 114 -6.69 -0.65 9.41
CA LEU A 114 -6.30 -0.41 8.04
C LEU A 114 -5.30 0.72 7.96
N SER A 115 -4.35 0.60 7.05
CA SER A 115 -3.48 1.70 6.61
C SER A 115 -3.52 1.74 5.09
N LEU A 116 -3.69 2.92 4.48
CA LEU A 116 -3.51 3.08 3.03
C LEU A 116 -2.01 3.18 2.74
N PHE A 117 -1.45 2.17 2.07
CA PHE A 117 -0.02 2.05 1.81
C PHE A 117 0.38 2.56 0.43
N ALA A 118 -0.49 2.34 -0.57
CA ALA A 118 -0.33 2.89 -1.90
C ALA A 118 -1.69 3.26 -2.50
N GLY A 119 -1.70 4.22 -3.41
CA GLY A 119 -2.90 4.63 -4.11
C GLY A 119 -2.57 5.36 -5.41
N SER A 120 -3.52 5.36 -6.34
CA SER A 120 -3.45 6.11 -7.58
C SER A 120 -4.26 7.41 -7.48
N ASP A 121 -3.69 8.49 -8.00
CA ASP A 121 -4.31 9.81 -8.10
C ASP A 121 -5.20 9.95 -9.35
N TYR A 122 -5.19 8.97 -10.27
CA TYR A 122 -5.97 9.01 -11.51
C TYR A 122 -6.76 7.73 -11.81
N SER A 123 -6.58 6.68 -11.01
CA SER A 123 -7.32 5.42 -11.09
C SER A 123 -7.76 4.97 -9.70
N TYR A 124 -8.51 3.87 -9.64
CA TYR A 124 -8.94 3.27 -8.37
C TYR A 124 -7.99 2.16 -7.88
N GLU A 125 -6.74 2.16 -8.34
CA GLU A 125 -5.74 1.23 -7.81
C GLU A 125 -5.32 1.66 -6.40
N MET A 126 -5.26 0.70 -5.47
CA MET A 126 -4.83 0.97 -4.11
C MET A 126 -4.35 -0.28 -3.39
N VAL A 127 -3.54 -0.06 -2.37
CA VAL A 127 -3.00 -1.09 -1.49
C VAL A 127 -3.25 -0.71 -0.05
N PHE A 128 -3.98 -1.58 0.67
CA PHE A 128 -4.18 -1.47 2.12
C PHE A 128 -3.31 -2.47 2.87
N LEU A 129 -2.86 -2.08 4.06
CA LEU A 129 -2.31 -2.97 5.07
C LEU A 129 -3.41 -3.28 6.08
N LEU A 130 -3.69 -4.56 6.29
CA LEU A 130 -4.66 -5.04 7.28
C LEU A 130 -3.93 -5.59 8.52
N TRP A 131 -4.20 -4.98 9.66
CA TRP A 131 -3.60 -5.34 10.95
C TRP A 131 -4.48 -6.35 11.70
N LEU A 132 -3.96 -7.57 11.86
CA LEU A 132 -4.60 -8.65 12.61
C LEU A 132 -3.86 -8.89 13.93
N ASP A 133 -4.60 -9.16 15.01
CA ASP A 133 -4.02 -9.19 16.37
C ASP A 133 -3.04 -10.35 16.61
N SER A 134 -3.11 -11.39 15.78
CA SER A 134 -2.30 -12.62 15.92
C SER A 134 -1.15 -12.72 14.93
N THR A 135 -0.90 -11.68 14.13
CA THR A 135 0.19 -11.67 13.13
C THR A 135 1.14 -10.50 13.38
N VAL A 136 2.42 -10.73 13.09
CA VAL A 136 3.44 -9.68 13.17
C VAL A 136 3.40 -8.81 11.92
N GLU A 137 3.28 -9.44 10.75
CA GLU A 137 3.15 -8.75 9.48
C GLU A 137 1.66 -8.46 9.20
N PRO A 138 1.31 -7.26 8.73
CA PRO A 138 -0.02 -7.02 8.20
C PRO A 138 -0.19 -7.72 6.85
N GLU A 139 -1.41 -8.12 6.58
CA GLU A 139 -1.76 -8.60 5.24
C GLU A 139 -1.82 -7.43 4.26
N VAL A 140 -1.54 -7.72 3.00
CA VAL A 140 -1.56 -6.71 1.93
C VAL A 140 -2.77 -6.99 1.05
N TRP A 141 -3.68 -6.01 0.98
CA TRP A 141 -4.88 -6.07 0.17
C TRP A 141 -4.72 -5.10 -0.99
N VAL A 142 -4.72 -5.62 -2.21
CA VAL A 142 -4.48 -4.88 -3.44
C VAL A 142 -5.76 -4.85 -4.24
N TYR A 143 -6.09 -3.69 -4.78
CA TYR A 143 -7.23 -3.48 -5.67
C TYR A 143 -6.71 -2.93 -6.98
N ASP A 144 -7.03 -3.59 -8.07
CA ASP A 144 -6.60 -3.23 -9.42
C ASP A 144 -7.66 -3.61 -10.47
N CYS A 145 -7.28 -3.58 -11.75
CA CYS A 145 -8.17 -3.98 -12.84
C CYS A 145 -8.56 -5.46 -12.83
N ASN A 146 -7.81 -6.31 -12.12
CA ASN A 146 -8.10 -7.74 -11.95
C ASN A 146 -9.00 -8.01 -10.75
N GLY A 147 -9.19 -7.03 -9.86
CA GLY A 147 -10.07 -7.09 -8.70
C GLY A 147 -9.32 -7.02 -7.38
N GLU A 148 -9.84 -7.74 -6.37
CA GLU A 148 -9.19 -7.86 -5.06
C GLU A 148 -8.13 -8.96 -5.10
N SER A 149 -6.89 -8.64 -4.75
CA SER A 149 -5.84 -9.62 -4.46
C SER A 149 -5.39 -9.49 -3.00
N ARG A 150 -5.25 -10.62 -2.32
CA ARG A 150 -4.80 -10.67 -0.92
C ARG A 150 -3.50 -11.43 -0.78
N TYR A 151 -2.54 -10.83 -0.10
CA TYR A 151 -1.24 -11.40 0.19
C TYR A 151 -1.02 -11.48 1.70
N LYS A 152 -0.33 -12.52 2.15
CA LYS A 152 -0.11 -12.75 3.59
C LYS A 152 0.73 -11.66 4.25
N ASP A 153 1.65 -11.05 3.49
CA ASP A 153 2.62 -10.05 3.94
C ASP A 153 3.23 -9.31 2.74
N LEU A 154 4.05 -8.30 3.02
CA LEU A 154 4.71 -7.49 1.99
C LEU A 154 5.63 -8.33 1.08
N ASN A 155 6.29 -9.36 1.62
CA ASN A 155 7.21 -10.17 0.84
C ASN A 155 6.47 -11.00 -0.24
N ASP A 156 5.32 -11.55 0.14
CA ASP A 156 4.45 -12.33 -0.75
C ASP A 156 3.89 -11.45 -1.89
N TYR A 157 3.46 -10.24 -1.55
CA TYR A 157 3.05 -9.22 -2.53
C TYR A 157 4.19 -8.86 -3.50
N LEU A 158 5.39 -8.58 -2.99
CA LEU A 158 6.53 -8.24 -3.85
C LEU A 158 6.97 -9.40 -4.74
N ASN A 159 6.92 -10.63 -4.21
CA ASN A 159 7.19 -11.82 -5.00
C ASN A 159 6.18 -11.97 -6.15
N ALA A 160 4.88 -11.78 -5.88
CA ALA A 160 3.87 -11.85 -6.93
C ALA A 160 4.12 -10.79 -8.02
N TYR A 161 4.39 -9.54 -7.61
CA TYR A 161 4.72 -8.46 -8.54
C TYR A 161 5.97 -8.76 -9.39
N ILE A 162 7.06 -9.24 -8.76
CA ILE A 162 8.32 -9.53 -9.47
C ILE A 162 8.14 -10.63 -10.51
N ASN A 163 7.24 -11.60 -10.26
CA ASN A 163 6.99 -12.73 -11.13
C ASN A 163 5.79 -12.53 -12.09
N ASP A 164 5.17 -11.35 -12.09
CA ASP A 164 3.94 -11.06 -12.85
C ASP A 164 2.81 -12.07 -12.55
N ASP A 165 2.70 -12.50 -11.29
CA ASP A 165 1.69 -13.45 -10.83
C ASP A 165 0.42 -12.73 -10.37
N VAL A 166 -0.62 -12.79 -11.19
CA VAL A 166 -1.95 -12.22 -10.92
C VAL A 166 -2.93 -13.22 -10.31
N SER A 167 -2.51 -14.48 -10.05
CA SER A 167 -3.43 -15.55 -9.61
C SER A 167 -4.05 -15.32 -8.23
N ALA A 168 -3.54 -14.33 -7.47
CA ALA A 168 -4.10 -13.97 -6.18
C ALA A 168 -5.54 -13.44 -6.28
N CYS A 169 -5.92 -12.80 -7.41
CA CYS A 169 -7.29 -12.30 -7.59
C CYS A 169 -8.32 -13.41 -7.81
N GLU A 170 -7.88 -14.59 -8.27
CA GLU A 170 -8.75 -15.74 -8.52
C GLU A 170 -9.04 -16.53 -7.22
N ARG A 171 -8.24 -16.31 -6.16
CA ARG A 171 -8.36 -17.04 -4.91
C ARG A 171 -9.36 -16.34 -4.00
N SER A 172 -10.62 -16.77 -4.07
CA SER A 172 -11.59 -16.41 -3.04
C SER A 172 -11.24 -17.13 -1.74
N TRP A 173 -10.98 -16.37 -0.68
CA TRP A 173 -10.81 -16.89 0.68
C TRP A 173 -12.14 -17.27 1.34
N ARG A 174 -13.25 -17.11 0.61
CA ARG A 174 -14.58 -17.54 1.02
C ARG A 174 -14.70 -19.02 0.70
N VAL A 175 -15.08 -19.78 1.71
CA VAL A 175 -15.63 -21.12 1.47
C VAL A 175 -16.98 -20.89 0.78
N GLU A 176 -17.19 -21.47 -0.40
CA GLU A 176 -18.51 -21.56 -1.03
C GLU A 176 -19.50 -22.34 -0.14
#